data_AF-A0A2V1BRC7-F1
#
_entry.id   AF-A0A2V1BRC7-F1
#
_cell.length_a   1.000
_cell.length_b   1.000
_cell.length_c   1.000
_cell.angle_alpha   90.00
_cell.angle_beta   90.00
_cell.angle_gamma   90.00
#
_symmetry.space_group_name_H-M   'P 1'
#
loop_
_entity.id
_entity.type
_entity.pdbx_description
1 polymer ?
#
loop_
_entity_poly.entity_id
_entity_poly.type
_entity_poly.pdbx_seq_one_letter_code
_entity_poly.pdbx_strand_id
1 'polypeptide(L)'
;MSRPSNPVVCPYLPRAKPPEVNRLDHLIHLQHGSTSVLEFSPQRIQHAKQDHAPNLPARVAELTKELGRMRHEIQFYREGFENLQRLRETCYDVYQQLYLANYLDHNFERLNELIVQLHRGLEGSVRREVEAEKAWMDFWGIAFQTKEFEGEMI
;
A
#
# COMPACT_ATOMS: atom_id res chain seq x y z
N MET A 1 -26.36 22.15 57.41
CA MET A 1 -26.84 22.26 56.01
C MET A 1 -26.03 21.32 55.15
N SER A 2 -26.58 20.16 54.80
CA SER A 2 -25.91 19.15 53.97
C SER A 2 -26.85 18.83 52.80
N ARG A 3 -26.39 19.05 51.57
CA ARG A 3 -27.13 18.68 50.34
C ARG A 3 -27.03 17.16 50.14
N PRO A 4 -28.11 16.46 49.79
CA PRO A 4 -28.02 15.07 49.37
C PRO A 4 -27.45 15.01 47.95
N SER A 5 -26.45 14.14 47.76
CA SER A 5 -25.88 13.80 46.46
C SER A 5 -26.85 12.88 45.73
N ASN A 6 -27.57 13.39 44.72
CA ASN A 6 -28.33 12.56 43.81
C ASN A 6 -27.36 11.78 42.91
N PRO A 7 -27.48 10.46 42.77
CA PRO A 7 -26.74 9.72 41.76
C PRO A 7 -27.28 10.09 40.38
N VAL A 8 -26.39 10.38 39.44
CA VAL A 8 -26.72 10.57 38.02
C VAL A 8 -27.26 9.23 37.52
N VAL A 9 -28.58 9.15 37.38
CA VAL A 9 -29.24 8.05 36.67
C VAL A 9 -28.86 8.19 35.21
N CYS A 10 -27.86 7.44 34.76
CA CYS A 10 -27.58 7.25 33.34
C CYS A 10 -28.83 6.63 32.71
N PRO A 11 -29.53 7.31 31.78
CA PRO A 11 -30.68 6.72 31.13
C PRO A 11 -30.18 5.53 30.31
N TYR A 12 -30.73 4.37 30.62
CA TYR A 12 -30.50 3.07 29.99
C TYR A 12 -30.32 3.21 28.47
N LEU A 13 -29.07 3.16 28.00
CA LEU A 13 -28.81 2.82 26.61
C LEU A 13 -29.39 1.42 26.39
N PRO A 14 -30.26 1.20 25.40
CA PRO A 14 -30.67 -0.14 25.04
C PRO A 14 -29.39 -0.93 24.78
N ARG A 15 -29.23 -2.07 25.46
CA ARG A 15 -28.13 -3.00 25.21
C ARG A 15 -28.19 -3.33 23.72
N ALA A 16 -27.31 -2.72 22.92
CA ALA A 16 -27.27 -2.94 21.49
C ALA A 16 -27.09 -4.45 21.31
N LYS A 17 -28.09 -5.10 20.70
CA LYS A 17 -27.92 -6.49 20.28
C LYS A 17 -26.66 -6.52 19.42
N PRO A 18 -25.77 -7.52 19.60
CA PRO A 18 -24.68 -7.72 18.66
C PRO A 18 -25.26 -7.70 17.24
N PRO A 19 -24.62 -7.02 16.29
CA PRO A 19 -25.10 -6.99 14.92
C PRO A 19 -25.39 -8.42 14.45
N GLU A 20 -26.57 -8.62 13.88
CA GLU A 20 -26.96 -9.94 13.38
C GLU A 20 -25.95 -10.35 12.30
N VAL A 21 -25.46 -11.59 12.39
CA VAL A 21 -24.51 -12.15 11.45
C VAL A 21 -25.18 -12.16 10.07
N ASN A 22 -24.65 -11.34 9.16
CA ASN A 22 -25.19 -11.21 7.82
C ASN A 22 -24.79 -12.45 7.00
N ARG A 23 -25.53 -12.73 5.93
CA ARG A 23 -25.16 -13.75 4.93
C ARG A 23 -23.72 -13.56 4.43
N LEU A 24 -23.26 -12.31 4.32
CA LEU A 24 -21.87 -11.99 3.98
C LEU A 24 -20.89 -12.49 5.05
N ASP A 25 -21.18 -12.31 6.34
CA ASP A 25 -20.32 -12.78 7.43
C ASP A 25 -20.20 -14.31 7.43
N HIS A 26 -21.28 -15.01 7.07
CA HIS A 26 -21.25 -16.46 6.85
C HIS A 26 -20.36 -16.85 5.67
N LEU A 27 -20.44 -16.13 4.55
CA LEU A 27 -19.59 -16.37 3.39
C LEU A 27 -18.12 -16.09 3.69
N ILE A 28 -17.83 -15.02 4.42
CA ILE A 28 -16.49 -14.66 4.89
C ILE A 28 -15.97 -15.76 5.83
N HIS A 29 -16.77 -16.24 6.77
CA HIS A 29 -16.40 -17.32 7.67
C HIS A 29 -16.11 -18.64 6.93
N LEU A 30 -16.94 -18.98 5.94
CA LEU A 30 -16.72 -20.14 5.06
C LEU A 30 -15.42 -20.02 4.24
N GLN A 31 -14.96 -18.79 4.00
CA GLN A 31 -13.66 -18.48 3.38
C GLN A 31 -12.58 -18.13 4.41
N HIS A 32 -12.69 -18.65 5.65
CA HIS A 32 -11.74 -18.46 6.75
C HIS A 32 -11.39 -17.00 7.08
N GLY A 33 -12.31 -16.07 6.84
CA GLY A 33 -12.11 -14.65 7.10
C GLY A 33 -11.52 -13.88 5.93
N SER A 34 -11.23 -14.52 4.79
CA SER A 34 -10.60 -13.82 3.67
C SER A 34 -11.59 -13.11 2.76
N THR A 35 -11.22 -11.89 2.39
CA THR A 35 -12.02 -10.97 1.56
C THR A 35 -11.23 -10.40 0.38
N SER A 36 -10.02 -10.92 0.13
CA SER A 36 -9.13 -10.38 -0.90
C SER A 36 -9.51 -10.84 -2.30
N VAL A 37 -9.57 -9.90 -3.25
CA VAL A 37 -9.77 -10.14 -4.68
C VAL A 37 -8.73 -11.12 -5.26
N LEU A 38 -7.52 -11.14 -4.69
CA LEU A 38 -6.42 -12.01 -5.13
C LEU A 38 -6.64 -13.50 -4.80
N GLU A 39 -7.56 -13.82 -3.88
CA GLU A 39 -7.93 -15.21 -3.58
C GLU A 39 -8.94 -15.80 -4.57
N PHE A 40 -9.66 -14.95 -5.31
CA PHE A 40 -10.67 -15.34 -6.27
C PHE A 40 -10.16 -15.45 -7.71
N SER A 41 -8.84 -15.54 -7.91
CA SER A 41 -8.33 -15.83 -9.25
C SER A 41 -8.91 -17.17 -9.74
N PRO A 42 -9.31 -17.30 -11.02
CA PRO A 42 -9.91 -18.52 -11.54
C PRO A 42 -9.07 -19.77 -11.25
N GLN A 43 -7.75 -19.60 -11.24
CA GLN A 43 -6.76 -20.64 -10.92
C GLN A 43 -6.88 -21.09 -9.45
N ARG A 44 -6.98 -20.15 -8.49
CA ARG A 44 -7.13 -20.49 -7.06
C ARG A 44 -8.48 -21.13 -6.75
N ILE A 45 -9.55 -20.68 -7.40
CA ILE A 45 -10.89 -21.30 -7.28
C ILE A 45 -10.88 -22.73 -7.84
N GLN A 46 -10.20 -22.97 -8.97
CA GLN A 46 -10.07 -24.31 -9.56
C GLN A 46 -9.28 -25.26 -8.64
N HIS A 47 -8.22 -24.76 -8.00
CA HIS A 47 -7.42 -25.53 -7.03
C HIS A 47 -8.21 -25.84 -5.75
N ALA A 48 -8.93 -24.86 -5.18
CA ALA A 48 -9.75 -25.07 -3.98
C ALA A 48 -10.90 -26.09 -4.21
N LYS A 49 -11.38 -26.23 -5.45
CA LYS A 49 -12.35 -27.27 -5.83
C LYS A 49 -11.76 -28.68 -5.89
N GLN A 50 -10.44 -28.81 -6.02
CA GLN A 50 -9.73 -30.09 -6.12
C GLN A 50 -9.13 -30.56 -4.79
N ASP A 51 -9.08 -29.69 -3.78
CA ASP A 51 -8.47 -30.00 -2.49
C ASP A 51 -9.33 -30.99 -1.67
N HIS A 52 -8.86 -32.23 -1.58
CA HIS A 52 -8.96 -32.96 -0.32
C HIS A 52 -8.20 -32.14 0.74
N ALA A 53 -8.75 -32.01 1.95
CA ALA A 53 -8.12 -31.28 3.05
C ALA A 53 -6.62 -31.68 3.13
N PRO A 54 -5.70 -30.76 2.79
CA PRO A 54 -4.28 -31.11 2.69
C PRO A 54 -3.81 -31.62 4.05
N ASN A 55 -2.92 -32.62 4.03
CA ASN A 55 -2.30 -33.08 5.27
C ASN A 55 -1.64 -31.87 5.97
N LEU A 56 -1.65 -31.88 7.32
CA LEU A 56 -1.14 -30.76 8.12
C LEU A 56 0.26 -30.27 7.67
N PRO A 57 1.22 -31.15 7.31
CA PRO A 57 2.52 -30.73 6.78
C PRO A 57 2.45 -29.98 5.46
N ALA A 58 1.63 -30.42 4.50
CA ALA A 58 1.43 -29.73 3.22
C ALA A 58 0.83 -28.35 3.44
N ARG A 59 -0.15 -28.24 4.35
CA ARG A 59 -0.76 -26.95 4.68
C ARG A 59 0.24 -25.96 5.30
N VAL A 60 1.13 -26.43 6.18
CA VAL A 60 2.20 -25.60 6.75
C VAL A 60 3.17 -25.12 5.67
N ALA A 61 3.55 -25.99 4.73
CA ALA A 61 4.43 -25.62 3.63
C ALA A 61 3.81 -24.55 2.71
N GLU A 62 2.52 -24.69 2.38
CA GLU A 62 1.78 -23.69 1.60
C GLU A 62 1.74 -22.33 2.30
N LEU A 63 1.34 -22.31 3.57
CA LEU A 63 1.26 -21.07 4.36
C LEU A 63 2.63 -20.41 4.51
N THR A 64 3.70 -21.21 4.65
CA THR A 64 5.07 -20.70 4.70
C THR A 64 5.45 -20.01 3.38
N LYS A 65 5.08 -20.61 2.24
CA LYS A 65 5.29 -20.01 0.92
C LYS A 65 4.44 -18.75 0.72
N GLU A 66 3.19 -18.75 1.16
CA GLU A 66 2.31 -17.59 1.10
C GLU A 66 2.80 -16.43 1.97
N LEU A 67 3.25 -16.71 3.20
CA LEU A 67 3.89 -15.72 4.06
C LEU A 67 5.13 -15.10 3.40
N GLY A 68 5.96 -15.94 2.75
CA GLY A 68 7.12 -15.48 2.00
C GLY A 68 6.74 -14.53 0.86
N ARG A 69 5.70 -14.86 0.11
CA ARG A 69 5.16 -14.01 -0.97
C ARG A 69 4.63 -12.68 -0.44
N MET A 70 3.78 -12.72 0.60
CA MET A 70 3.22 -11.50 1.21
C MET A 70 4.32 -10.56 1.75
N ARG A 71 5.39 -11.11 2.33
CA ARG A 71 6.53 -10.30 2.81
C ARG A 71 7.23 -9.55 1.68
N HIS A 72 7.44 -10.18 0.52
CA HIS A 72 8.05 -9.52 -0.63
C HIS A 72 7.13 -8.44 -1.23
N GLU A 73 5.83 -8.71 -1.26
CA GLU A 73 4.84 -7.75 -1.73
C GLU A 73 4.76 -6.52 -0.80
N ILE A 74 4.76 -6.71 0.52
CA ILE A 74 4.85 -5.62 1.49
C ILE A 74 6.15 -4.82 1.30
N GLN A 75 7.28 -5.48 1.05
CA GLN A 75 8.57 -4.82 0.84
C GLN A 75 8.53 -3.93 -0.40
N PHE A 76 8.02 -4.44 -1.52
CA PHE A 76 7.85 -3.68 -2.76
C PHE A 76 7.00 -2.42 -2.55
N TYR A 77 5.84 -2.54 -1.89
CA TYR A 77 5.00 -1.38 -1.61
C TYR A 77 5.64 -0.36 -0.67
N ARG A 78 6.46 -0.82 0.30
CA ARG A 78 7.24 0.09 1.16
C ARG A 78 8.26 0.88 0.37
N GLU A 79 9.00 0.22 -0.52
CA GLU A 79 9.98 0.88 -1.38
C GLU A 79 9.34 1.92 -2.30
N GLY A 80 8.21 1.58 -2.92
CA GLY A 80 7.42 2.52 -3.73
C GLY A 80 6.90 3.71 -2.91
N PHE A 81 6.39 3.46 -1.70
CA PHE A 81 5.94 4.54 -0.82
C PHE A 81 7.10 5.47 -0.41
N GLU A 82 8.24 4.92 0.01
CA GLU A 82 9.43 5.70 0.33
C GLU A 82 9.92 6.53 -0.86
N ASN A 83 9.90 5.95 -2.06
CA ASN A 83 10.26 6.65 -3.30
C ASN A 83 9.37 7.90 -3.50
N LEU A 84 8.06 7.71 -3.39
CA LEU A 84 7.08 8.77 -3.50
C LEU A 84 7.27 9.86 -2.42
N GLN A 85 7.56 9.47 -1.18
CA GLN A 85 7.81 10.45 -0.11
C GLN A 85 9.03 11.33 -0.44
N ARG A 86 10.14 10.73 -0.91
CA ARG A 86 11.37 11.45 -1.29
C ARG A 86 11.13 12.43 -2.44
N LEU A 87 10.39 12.01 -3.48
CA LEU A 87 10.04 12.90 -4.58
C LEU A 87 9.17 14.06 -4.08
N ARG A 88 8.17 13.77 -3.23
CA ARG A 88 7.30 14.78 -2.64
C ARG A 88 8.09 15.81 -1.82
N GLU A 89 9.03 15.37 -0.99
CA GLU A 89 9.93 16.26 -0.25
C GLU A 89 10.72 17.19 -1.18
N THR A 90 11.30 16.63 -2.25
CA THR A 90 12.02 17.42 -3.26
C THR A 90 11.12 18.49 -3.91
N CYS A 91 9.88 18.12 -4.26
CA CYS A 91 8.91 19.07 -4.82
C CYS A 91 8.55 20.18 -3.83
N TYR A 92 8.37 19.86 -2.54
CA TYR A 92 8.09 20.85 -1.51
C TYR A 92 9.27 21.80 -1.30
N ASP A 93 10.48 21.29 -1.23
CA ASP A 93 11.69 22.09 -1.08
C ASP A 93 11.86 23.06 -2.26
N VAL A 94 11.67 22.57 -3.49
CA VAL A 94 11.72 23.40 -4.70
C VAL A 94 10.62 24.46 -4.68
N TYR A 95 9.39 24.10 -4.31
CA TYR A 95 8.27 25.03 -4.22
C TYR A 95 8.55 26.15 -3.20
N GLN A 96 9.04 25.81 -2.01
CA GLN A 96 9.37 26.79 -0.97
C GLN A 96 10.49 27.72 -1.43
N GLN A 97 11.54 27.19 -2.05
CA GLN A 97 12.63 27.99 -2.58
C GLN A 97 12.19 28.90 -3.72
N LEU A 98 11.31 28.42 -4.61
CA LEU A 98 10.73 29.22 -5.68
C LEU A 98 9.88 30.36 -5.11
N TYR A 99 9.04 30.08 -4.12
CA TYR A 99 8.24 31.08 -3.45
C TYR A 99 9.10 32.18 -2.85
N LEU A 100 10.17 31.82 -2.12
CA LEU A 100 11.10 32.79 -1.53
C LEU A 100 11.88 33.57 -2.59
N ALA A 101 12.43 32.90 -3.61
CA ALA A 101 13.20 33.54 -4.67
C ALA A 101 12.37 34.53 -5.50
N ASN A 102 11.09 34.21 -5.75
CA ASN A 102 10.17 35.07 -6.49
C ASN A 102 9.66 36.25 -5.65
N TYR A 103 9.42 36.06 -4.35
CA TYR A 103 8.83 37.10 -3.51
C TYR A 103 9.87 38.05 -2.89
N LEU A 104 11.11 37.59 -2.65
CA LEU A 104 12.14 38.37 -1.97
C LEU A 104 13.20 38.92 -2.94
N ASP A 105 13.73 38.08 -3.84
CA ASP A 105 15.00 38.37 -4.52
C ASP A 105 14.90 38.56 -6.05
N HIS A 106 13.75 38.26 -6.68
CA HIS A 106 13.54 38.29 -8.15
C HIS A 106 14.68 37.62 -8.95
N ASN A 107 15.26 36.56 -8.38
CA ASN A 107 16.45 35.92 -8.91
C ASN A 107 16.09 34.82 -9.93
N PHE A 108 16.09 35.17 -11.21
CA PHE A 108 15.80 34.27 -12.32
C PHE A 108 16.88 33.20 -12.56
N GLU A 109 18.13 33.42 -12.14
CA GLU A 109 19.17 32.38 -12.29
C GLU A 109 18.89 31.18 -11.38
N ARG A 110 18.35 31.45 -10.18
CA ARG A 110 17.95 30.42 -9.23
C ARG A 110 16.81 29.53 -9.74
N LEU A 111 15.98 30.02 -10.66
CA LEU A 111 14.91 29.23 -11.28
C LEU A 111 15.48 28.05 -12.07
N ASN A 112 16.55 28.25 -12.84
CA ASN A 112 17.17 27.17 -13.61
C ASN A 112 17.75 26.09 -12.69
N GLU A 113 18.36 26.47 -11.57
CA GLU A 113 18.87 25.53 -10.57
C GLU A 113 17.75 24.68 -9.97
N LEU A 114 16.62 25.31 -9.63
CA LEU A 114 15.43 24.64 -9.09
C LEU A 114 14.78 23.69 -10.10
N ILE A 115 14.73 24.08 -11.37
CA ILE A 115 14.25 23.20 -12.46
C ILE A 115 15.15 21.97 -12.57
N VAL A 116 16.47 22.15 -12.54
CA VAL A 116 17.43 21.03 -12.60
C VAL A 116 17.31 20.13 -11.37
N GLN A 117 17.08 20.70 -10.18
CA GLN A 117 16.85 19.93 -8.96
C GLN A 117 15.61 19.04 -9.08
N LEU A 118 14.49 19.60 -9.59
CA LEU A 118 13.25 18.86 -9.77
C LEU A 118 13.42 17.73 -10.80
N HIS A 119 14.07 18.00 -11.94
CA HIS A 119 14.34 16.99 -12.96
C HIS A 119 15.17 15.84 -12.40
N ARG A 120 16.26 16.13 -11.67
CA ARG A 120 17.08 15.09 -11.03
C ARG A 120 16.30 14.29 -9.98
N GLY A 121 15.41 14.96 -9.23
CA GLY A 121 14.52 14.29 -8.28
C GLY A 121 13.58 13.31 -8.97
N LEU A 122 12.98 13.73 -10.08
CA LEU A 122 12.08 12.93 -10.90
C LEU A 122 12.80 11.75 -11.57
N GLU A 123 13.91 11.99 -12.25
CA GLU A 123 14.75 10.93 -12.86
C GLU A 123 15.19 9.91 -11.82
N GLY A 124 15.61 10.38 -10.64
CA GLY A 124 15.96 9.52 -9.52
C GLY A 124 14.77 8.70 -9.00
N SER A 125 13.56 9.26 -9.03
CA SER A 125 12.32 8.56 -8.66
C SER A 125 11.99 7.44 -9.66
N VAL A 126 11.99 7.77 -10.95
CA VAL A 126 11.70 6.83 -12.03
C VAL A 126 12.70 5.67 -12.01
N ARG A 127 14.00 5.97 -11.85
CA ARG A 127 15.03 4.92 -11.77
C ARG A 127 14.78 3.95 -10.61
N ARG A 128 14.45 4.47 -9.43
CA ARG A 128 14.16 3.62 -8.25
C ARG A 128 12.91 2.79 -8.43
N GLU A 129 11.88 3.32 -9.10
CA GLU A 129 10.67 2.58 -9.46
C GLU A 129 11.00 1.41 -10.39
N VAL A 130 11.75 1.66 -11.46
CA VAL A 130 12.17 0.62 -12.41
C VAL A 130 13.03 -0.44 -11.73
N GLU A 131 13.95 -0.04 -10.84
CA GLU A 131 14.77 -0.98 -10.05
C GLU A 131 13.92 -1.85 -9.11
N ALA A 132 12.97 -1.25 -8.39
CA ALA A 132 12.07 -1.97 -7.48
C ALA A 132 11.12 -2.91 -8.25
N GLU A 133 10.59 -2.48 -9.39
CA GLU A 133 9.74 -3.29 -10.25
C GLU A 133 10.52 -4.47 -10.82
N LYS A 134 11.74 -4.26 -11.30
CA LYS A 134 12.59 -5.34 -11.79
C LYS A 134 12.89 -6.37 -10.69
N ALA A 135 13.25 -5.91 -9.48
CA ALA A 135 13.49 -6.80 -8.35
C ALA A 135 12.24 -7.59 -7.95
N TRP A 136 11.06 -6.96 -8.01
CA TRP A 136 9.78 -7.61 -7.80
C TRP A 136 9.50 -8.67 -8.87
N MET A 137 9.66 -8.33 -10.16
CA MET A 137 9.46 -9.26 -11.27
C MET A 137 10.41 -10.46 -11.20
N ASP A 138 11.68 -10.24 -10.87
CA ASP A 138 12.69 -11.29 -10.69
C ASP A 138 12.28 -12.27 -9.59
N PHE A 139 11.73 -11.77 -8.48
CA PHE A 139 11.20 -12.62 -7.39
C PHE A 139 10.01 -13.49 -7.83
N TRP A 140 9.14 -12.96 -8.68
CA TRP A 140 7.97 -13.67 -9.20
C TRP A 140 8.28 -14.53 -10.43
N GLY A 141 9.50 -14.49 -10.96
CA GLY A 141 9.90 -15.19 -12.19
C GLY A 141 9.22 -14.64 -13.44
N ILE A 142 8.84 -13.36 -13.43
CA ILE A 142 8.22 -12.67 -14.57
C ILE A 142 9.35 -12.06 -15.42
N ALA A 143 9.30 -12.26 -16.73
CA ALA A 143 10.30 -11.66 -17.63
C ALA A 143 10.08 -10.15 -17.76
N PHE A 144 11.05 -9.36 -17.32
CA PHE A 144 11.03 -7.90 -17.48
C PHE A 144 11.16 -7.52 -18.97
N GLN A 145 10.13 -6.88 -19.53
CA GLN A 145 10.17 -6.36 -20.91
C GLN A 145 10.45 -4.85 -20.88
N THR A 146 11.66 -4.46 -21.28
CA THR A 146 12.12 -3.06 -21.29
C THR A 146 11.35 -2.13 -22.24
N LYS A 147 10.43 -2.66 -23.06
CA LYS A 147 9.77 -1.92 -24.14
C LYS A 147 8.70 -0.93 -23.69
N GLU A 148 8.24 -0.98 -22.44
CA GLU A 148 7.22 -0.04 -21.94
C GLU A 148 7.81 1.28 -21.42
N PHE A 149 9.11 1.36 -21.11
CA PHE A 149 9.74 2.55 -20.51
C PHE A 149 10.40 3.52 -21.50
N GLU A 150 10.56 3.15 -22.78
CA GLU A 150 11.12 4.05 -23.80
C GLU A 150 10.08 5.07 -24.34
N GLY A 151 8.80 4.95 -23.96
CA GLY A 151 7.71 5.77 -24.50
C GLY A 151 7.26 6.98 -23.66
N GLU A 152 7.71 7.12 -22.40
CA GLU A 152 7.18 8.13 -21.46
C GLU A 152 8.23 9.13 -20.95
N MET A 153 9.41 9.21 -21.59
CA MET A 153 10.34 10.31 -21.39
C MET A 153 10.35 11.23 -22.63
N ILE A 154 9.35 12.12 -22.71
CA ILE A 154 9.36 13.34 -23.52
C ILE A 154 9.00 14.52 -22.61
#